data_AF-A0A842IMQ7-F1
#
_entry.id   AF-A0A842IMQ7-F1
#
_cell.length_a   1.000
_cell.length_b   1.000
_cell.length_c   1.000
_cell.angle_alpha   90.00
_cell.angle_beta   90.00
_cell.angle_gamma   90.00
#
_symmetry.space_group_name_H-M   'P 1'
#
loop_
_entity.id
_entity.type
_entity.pdbx_description
1 polymer ?
#
loop_
_entity_poly.entity_id
_entity_poly.type
_entity_poly.pdbx_seq_one_letter_code
_entity_poly.pdbx_strand_id
1 'polypeptide(L)'
;MWTVRSSPTPEYQAAAPDEGDGNTYTVNVTSPLTGNFECTYLVSGVMIVGKNGLSMTVDFGDGSCDNEAILTYPNGMMETYEL
;
A
#
# COMPACT_ATOMS: atom_id res chain seq x y z
N MET A 1 13.17 34.50 21.09
CA MET A 1 12.31 33.48 21.73
C MET A 1 11.39 32.95 20.65
N TRP A 2 11.71 31.79 20.06
CA TRP A 2 10.93 31.20 18.97
C TRP A 2 10.02 30.13 19.55
N THR A 3 8.71 30.32 19.39
CA THR A 3 7.71 29.37 19.86
C THR A 3 7.54 28.29 18.80
N VAL A 4 7.98 27.07 19.10
CA VAL A 4 7.60 25.89 18.33
C VAL A 4 6.12 25.62 18.59
N ARG A 5 5.27 25.89 17.61
CA ARG A 5 3.91 25.34 17.58
C ARG A 5 4.04 23.91 17.07
N SER A 6 3.87 22.95 17.95
CA SER A 6 3.57 21.57 17.56
C SER A 6 2.25 21.59 16.82
N SER A 7 2.30 21.49 15.49
CA SER A 7 1.13 21.12 14.69
C SER A 7 0.94 19.61 14.88
N PRO A 8 -0.12 19.14 15.56
CA PRO A 8 -0.54 17.77 15.37
C PRO A 8 -1.29 17.70 14.04
N THR A 9 -1.26 16.53 13.43
CA THR A 9 -2.05 16.10 12.27
C THR A 9 -1.39 16.36 10.91
N PRO A 10 -1.78 15.61 9.86
CA PRO A 10 -2.33 14.24 9.80
C PRO A 10 -1.67 13.42 8.66
N GLU A 11 -2.05 12.15 8.54
CA GLU A 11 -2.04 11.40 7.27
C GLU A 11 -0.70 11.26 6.52
N TYR A 12 -0.14 10.06 6.64
CA TYR A 12 0.64 9.46 5.56
C TYR A 12 -0.27 9.30 4.32
N GLN A 13 -0.60 10.40 3.66
CA GLN A 13 -1.15 10.41 2.32
C GLN A 13 -0.12 11.14 1.47
N ALA A 14 0.90 10.40 1.03
CA ALA A 14 1.68 10.81 -0.12
C ALA A 14 0.78 10.68 -1.35
N ALA A 15 -0.10 11.65 -1.56
CA ALA A 15 -0.65 11.91 -2.87
C ALA A 15 0.49 12.54 -3.67
N ALA A 16 1.25 11.72 -4.41
CA ALA A 16 2.13 12.23 -5.43
C ALA A 16 1.25 13.03 -6.42
N PRO A 17 1.61 14.28 -6.79
CA PRO A 17 0.91 14.96 -7.86
C PRO A 17 1.13 14.16 -9.15
N ASP A 18 0.10 13.45 -9.59
CA ASP A 18 0.11 12.68 -10.83
C ASP A 18 0.28 13.63 -12.02
N GLU A 19 1.51 13.81 -12.51
CA GLU A 19 1.78 14.33 -13.85
C GLU A 19 1.39 13.26 -14.89
N GLY A 20 0.08 13.02 -15.08
CA GLY A 20 -0.41 12.06 -16.07
C GLY A 20 -1.88 11.67 -15.90
N ASP A 21 -2.65 11.82 -16.97
CA ASP A 21 -3.97 11.22 -17.23
C ASP A 21 -5.17 11.58 -16.32
N GLY A 22 -5.00 12.40 -15.28
CA GLY A 22 -6.12 12.82 -14.40
C GLY A 22 -6.69 11.69 -13.53
N ASN A 23 -5.94 10.59 -13.40
CA ASN A 23 -6.29 9.51 -12.49
C ASN A 23 -5.85 9.90 -11.07
N THR A 24 -6.66 9.56 -10.05
CA THR A 24 -6.27 9.71 -8.65
C THR A 24 -5.92 8.37 -8.06
N TYR A 25 -4.70 8.26 -7.54
CA TYR A 25 -4.24 7.08 -6.82
C TYR A 25 -4.23 7.32 -5.30
N THR A 26 -4.64 6.31 -4.53
CA THR A 26 -4.56 6.32 -3.07
C THR A 26 -3.93 5.03 -2.60
N VAL A 27 -3.12 5.10 -1.54
CA VAL A 27 -2.52 3.92 -0.90
C VAL A 27 -2.76 4.03 0.59
N ASN A 28 -3.39 3.02 1.17
CA ASN A 28 -3.65 2.93 2.60
C ASN A 28 -3.10 1.61 3.15
N VAL A 29 -2.10 1.69 4.03
CA VAL A 29 -1.50 0.51 4.65
C VAL A 29 -2.31 0.13 5.89
N THR A 30 -3.00 -1.02 5.85
CA THR A 30 -3.85 -1.49 6.95
C THR A 30 -3.10 -2.40 7.91
N SER A 31 -2.10 -3.12 7.41
CA SER A 31 -1.16 -3.93 8.20
C SER A 31 0.28 -3.59 7.82
N PRO A 32 1.22 -3.49 8.79
CA PRO A 32 2.60 -3.14 8.50
C PRO A 32 3.21 -4.01 7.40
N LEU A 33 3.81 -3.36 6.40
CA LEU A 33 4.55 -4.04 5.36
C LEU A 33 5.91 -4.48 5.91
N THR A 34 6.20 -5.77 5.84
CA THR A 34 7.44 -6.36 6.37
C THR A 34 8.22 -6.98 5.23
N GLY A 35 9.51 -6.64 5.16
CA GLY A 35 10.49 -7.31 4.33
C GLY A 35 11.45 -8.14 5.19
N ASN A 36 12.06 -9.16 4.59
CA ASN A 36 13.14 -9.94 5.18
C ASN A 36 14.46 -9.57 4.47
N PHE A 37 15.58 -9.46 5.19
CA PHE A 37 16.89 -9.22 4.59
C PHE A 37 17.35 -10.32 3.62
N GLU A 38 16.80 -11.54 3.77
CA GLU A 38 17.07 -12.68 2.89
C GLU A 38 16.15 -12.71 1.66
N CYS A 39 15.14 -11.83 1.57
CA CYS A 39 14.17 -11.77 0.48
C CYS A 39 14.20 -10.41 -0.22
N THR A 40 14.12 -10.42 -1.55
CA THR A 40 14.13 -9.18 -2.36
C THR A 40 12.80 -8.43 -2.29
N TYR A 41 11.72 -9.11 -1.91
CA TYR A 41 10.35 -8.62 -1.90
C TYR A 41 9.76 -8.54 -0.48
N LEU A 42 8.61 -7.88 -0.37
CA LEU A 42 7.81 -7.87 0.85
C LEU A 42 7.25 -9.27 1.09
N VAL A 43 7.30 -9.72 2.34
CA VAL A 43 6.90 -11.07 2.74
C VAL A 43 5.60 -11.09 3.54
N SER A 44 5.17 -9.93 4.06
CA SER A 44 3.89 -9.80 4.74
C SER A 44 3.39 -8.36 4.83
N GLY A 45 2.11 -8.23 5.14
CA GLY A 45 1.41 -6.95 5.29
C GLY A 45 0.29 -6.80 4.28
N VAL A 46 -0.56 -5.80 4.51
CA VAL A 46 -1.76 -5.56 3.71
C VAL A 46 -1.86 -4.08 3.42
N MET A 47 -2.09 -3.76 2.14
CA MET A 47 -2.40 -2.40 1.71
C MET A 47 -3.63 -2.39 0.81
N ILE A 48 -4.33 -1.26 0.83
CA ILE A 48 -5.45 -0.97 -0.05
C ILE A 48 -4.97 0.06 -1.06
N VAL A 49 -5.06 -0.29 -2.34
CA VAL A 49 -4.71 0.60 -3.46
C VAL A 49 -5.99 1.06 -4.12
N GLY A 50 -6.20 2.37 -4.14
CA GLY A 50 -7.33 3.00 -4.81
C GLY A 50 -6.93 3.65 -6.13
N LYS A 51 -7.78 3.52 -7.15
CA LYS A 51 -7.69 4.23 -8.43
C LYS A 51 -9.07 4.77 -8.79
N ASN A 52 -9.21 6.09 -8.94
CA ASN A 52 -10.46 6.76 -9.33
C ASN A 52 -11.69 6.36 -8.50
N GLY A 53 -11.50 6.16 -7.19
CA GLY A 53 -12.57 5.77 -6.25
C GLY A 53 -12.86 4.27 -6.17
N LEU A 54 -12.21 3.42 -6.98
CA LEU A 54 -12.23 1.96 -6.82
C LEU A 54 -11.02 1.52 -6.00
N SER A 55 -11.19 0.57 -5.10
CA SER A 55 -10.12 0.07 -4.23
C SER A 55 -9.91 -1.43 -4.35
N MET A 56 -8.67 -1.87 -4.52
CA MET A 56 -8.26 -3.28 -4.40
C MET A 56 -7.40 -3.48 -3.15
N THR A 57 -7.38 -4.70 -2.63
CA THR A 57 -6.48 -5.08 -1.53
C THR A 57 -5.30 -5.85 -2.09
N VAL A 58 -4.11 -5.59 -1.57
CA VAL A 58 -2.89 -6.31 -1.85
C VAL A 58 -2.41 -6.92 -0.53
N ASP A 59 -2.38 -8.25 -0.48
CA ASP A 59 -1.85 -9.02 0.64
C ASP A 59 -0.51 -9.65 0.24
N PHE A 60 0.54 -9.35 1.01
CA PHE A 60 1.92 -9.80 0.73
C PHE A 60 2.26 -11.14 1.39
N GLY A 61 1.30 -11.79 2.04
CA GLY A 61 1.49 -13.10 2.65
C GLY A 61 1.79 -13.07 4.15
N ASP A 62 2.33 -14.17 4.65
CA ASP A 62 2.44 -14.48 6.08
C ASP A 62 3.86 -14.36 6.66
N GLY A 63 4.84 -13.97 5.84
CA GLY A 63 6.26 -13.93 6.17
C GLY A 63 7.10 -14.91 5.37
N SER A 64 6.47 -15.77 4.57
CA SER A 64 7.14 -16.68 3.65
C SER A 64 7.85 -15.94 2.51
N CYS A 65 8.98 -16.49 2.07
CA CYS A 65 9.74 -15.96 0.93
C CYS A 65 9.29 -16.68 -0.34
N ASP A 66 8.13 -16.30 -0.89
CA ASP A 66 7.48 -17.00 -2.02
C ASP A 66 7.19 -16.11 -3.24
N ASN A 67 7.67 -14.86 -3.24
CA ASN A 67 7.52 -13.87 -4.31
C ASN A 67 6.07 -13.68 -4.78
N GLU A 68 5.09 -13.96 -3.91
CA GLU A 68 3.68 -13.91 -4.26
C GLU A 68 2.97 -12.79 -3.49
N ALA A 69 2.02 -12.13 -4.15
CA ALA A 69 1.04 -11.27 -3.52
C ALA A 69 -0.36 -11.61 -4.01
N ILE A 70 -1.34 -11.55 -3.12
CA ILE A 70 -2.73 -11.82 -3.44
C ILE A 70 -3.45 -10.49 -3.64
N LEU A 71 -3.92 -10.26 -4.86
CA LEU A 71 -4.75 -9.13 -5.24
C LEU A 71 -6.22 -9.50 -5.06
N THR A 72 -6.95 -8.73 -4.27
CA THR A 72 -8.41 -8.87 -4.13
C THR A 72 -9.11 -7.67 -4.74
N TYR A 73 -9.87 -7.92 -5.80
CA TYR A 73 -10.62 -6.91 -6.54
C TYR A 73 -11.97 -6.58 -5.86
N PRO A 74 -12.58 -5.42 -6.15
CA PRO A 74 -13.88 -5.04 -5.58
C PRO A 74 -15.01 -6.06 -5.80
N ASN A 75 -14.91 -6.86 -6.87
CA ASN A 75 -15.89 -7.91 -7.20
C ASN A 75 -15.63 -9.24 -6.47
N GLY A 76 -14.63 -9.29 -5.58
CA GLY A 76 -14.23 -10.48 -4.84
C GLY A 76 -13.35 -11.45 -5.63
N MET A 77 -12.98 -11.14 -6.88
CA MET A 77 -11.98 -11.94 -7.58
C MET A 77 -10.63 -11.82 -6.90
N MET A 78 -9.91 -12.93 -6.82
CA MET A 78 -8.58 -13.01 -6.25
C MET A 78 -7.61 -13.45 -7.34
N GLU A 79 -6.45 -12.80 -7.40
CA GLU A 79 -5.39 -13.09 -8.35
C GLU A 79 -4.06 -13.12 -7.62
N THR A 80 -3.28 -14.18 -7.84
CA THR A 80 -1.90 -14.25 -7.36
C THR A 80 -1.00 -13.54 -8.36
N TYR A 81 -0.19 -12.62 -7.86
CA TYR A 81 0.78 -11.86 -8.63
C TYR A 81 2.19 -12.18 -8.15
N GLU A 82 3.11 -12.44 -9.09
CA GLU A 82 4.52 -12.65 -8.78
C GLU A 82 5.26 -11.29 -8.73
N LEU A 83 5.91 -11.01 -7.61
CA LEU A 83 6.58 -9.75 -7.26
C LEU A 83 7.95 -9.53 -7.93
#